data_AF-F1BLM8-F1
#
_entry.id   AF-F1BLM8-F1
#
_cell.length_a   1.000
_cell.length_b   1.000
_cell.length_c   1.000
_cell.angle_alpha   90.00
_cell.angle_beta   90.00
_cell.angle_gamma   90.00
#
_symmetry.space_group_name_H-M   'P 1'
#
loop_
_entity.id
_entity.type
_entity.pdbx_description
1 polymer ?
#
loop_
_entity_poly.entity_id
_entity_poly.type
_entity_poly.pdbx_seq_one_letter_code
_entity_poly.pdbx_strand_id
1 'polypeptide(L)'
;ILLTGFGGTVCTESGGPEPGVGCAGRGIITSVNLLEQLGAYKESKELDYVFYDVLGDVVCGGFAMPMREGKAQEIYIVVSGEMMAI
;
A
#
# COMPACT_ATOMS: atom_id res chain seq x y z
N ILE A 1 2.67 -0.97 -14.90
CA ILE A 1 2.09 -0.77 -13.55
C ILE A 1 2.63 -1.84 -12.62
N LEU A 2 2.44 -3.12 -12.94
CA LEU A 2 3.10 -4.24 -12.25
C LEU A 2 4.44 -4.56 -12.92
N LEU A 3 5.46 -4.82 -12.11
CA LEU A 3 6.80 -5.22 -12.54
C LEU A 3 7.20 -6.50 -11.80
N THR A 4 7.93 -7.39 -12.47
CA THR A 4 8.48 -8.59 -11.81
C THR A 4 9.80 -8.23 -11.14
N GLY A 5 9.85 -8.38 -9.83
CA GLY A 5 11.02 -8.22 -8.98
C GLY A 5 11.78 -9.52 -8.76
N PHE A 6 12.64 -9.51 -7.75
CA PHE A 6 13.42 -10.68 -7.34
C PHE A 6 12.50 -11.81 -6.86
N GLY A 7 12.90 -13.07 -7.10
CA GLY A 7 12.14 -14.24 -6.63
C GLY A 7 10.74 -14.40 -7.22
N GLY A 8 10.42 -13.70 -8.32
CA GLY A 8 9.09 -13.75 -8.94
C GLY A 8 8.06 -12.84 -8.26
N THR A 9 8.45 -12.03 -7.27
CA THR A 9 7.55 -11.07 -6.62
C THR A 9 7.03 -10.04 -7.62
N VAL A 10 5.75 -9.69 -7.52
CA VAL A 10 5.13 -8.67 -8.36
C VAL A 10 5.07 -7.35 -7.58
N CYS A 11 5.73 -6.32 -8.11
CA CYS A 11 5.89 -5.02 -7.44
C CYS A 11 5.16 -3.91 -8.19
N THR A 12 4.69 -2.91 -7.44
CA THR A 12 4.07 -1.70 -7.99
C THR A 12 4.19 -0.56 -7.00
N GLU A 13 4.23 0.67 -7.50
CA GLU A 13 4.36 1.88 -6.69
C GLU A 13 3.16 2.79 -6.93
N SER A 14 2.55 3.26 -5.84
CA SER A 14 1.40 4.18 -5.93
C SER A 14 1.79 5.55 -6.47
N GLY A 15 3.05 5.95 -6.25
CA GLY A 15 3.52 7.31 -6.48
C GLY A 15 2.88 8.32 -5.52
N GLY A 16 3.16 9.59 -5.74
CA GLY A 16 2.63 10.69 -4.94
C GLY A 16 2.88 12.03 -5.61
N PRO A 17 2.21 13.09 -5.17
CA PRO A 17 2.49 14.44 -5.64
C PRO A 17 3.85 14.94 -5.10
N GLU A 18 4.36 16.01 -5.68
CA GLU A 18 5.55 16.69 -5.17
C GLU A 18 5.34 17.21 -3.73
N PRO A 19 6.40 17.28 -2.90
CA PRO A 19 6.31 17.78 -1.54
C PRO A 19 5.65 19.16 -1.47
N GLY A 20 4.66 19.31 -0.58
CA GLY A 20 3.92 20.55 -0.38
C GLY A 20 2.73 20.76 -1.33
N VAL A 21 2.45 19.82 -2.24
CA VAL A 21 1.32 19.92 -3.19
C VAL A 21 0.37 18.72 -3.05
N GLY A 22 -0.94 18.97 -3.02
CA GLY A 22 -1.95 17.91 -3.08
C GLY A 22 -2.04 17.02 -1.83
N CYS A 23 -2.42 15.74 -2.01
CA CYS A 23 -2.57 14.78 -0.92
C CYS A 23 -2.04 13.40 -1.34
N ALA A 24 -0.92 12.98 -0.75
CA ALA A 24 -0.30 11.68 -1.02
C ALA A 24 -1.24 10.51 -0.69
N GLY A 25 -2.02 10.61 0.39
CA GLY A 25 -2.99 9.58 0.76
C GLY A 25 -4.05 9.30 -0.32
N ARG A 26 -4.45 10.32 -1.10
CA ARG A 26 -5.39 10.11 -2.22
C ARG A 26 -4.76 9.30 -3.35
N GLY A 27 -3.44 9.38 -3.51
CA GLY A 27 -2.68 8.55 -4.44
C GLY A 27 -2.85 7.07 -4.11
N ILE A 28 -2.71 6.69 -2.84
CA ILE A 28 -2.86 5.30 -2.38
C ILE A 28 -4.26 4.77 -2.70
N ILE A 29 -5.32 5.49 -2.32
CA ILE A 29 -6.70 5.08 -2.61
C ILE A 29 -6.90 4.84 -4.11
N THR A 30 -6.42 5.77 -4.94
CA THR A 30 -6.59 5.70 -6.39
C THR A 30 -5.83 4.52 -6.98
N SER A 31 -4.59 4.29 -6.54
CA SER A 31 -3.73 3.22 -7.04
C SER A 31 -4.25 1.84 -6.63
N VAL A 32 -4.70 1.66 -5.39
CA VAL A 32 -5.30 0.39 -4.94
C VAL A 32 -6.56 0.09 -5.75
N ASN A 33 -7.46 1.07 -5.90
CA ASN A 33 -8.70 0.88 -6.68
C ASN A 33 -8.41 0.55 -8.15
N LEU A 34 -7.41 1.21 -8.75
CA LEU A 34 -6.98 0.92 -10.13
C LEU A 34 -6.45 -0.51 -10.26
N LEU A 35 -5.62 -0.97 -9.32
CA LEU A 35 -5.11 -2.34 -9.31
C LEU A 35 -6.24 -3.38 -9.20
N GLU A 36 -7.25 -3.10 -8.37
CA GLU A 36 -8.44 -3.95 -8.27
C GLU A 36 -9.21 -4.02 -9.59
N GLN A 37 -9.46 -2.87 -10.22
CA GLN A 37 -10.14 -2.79 -11.51
C GLN A 37 -9.38 -3.53 -12.62
N LEU A 38 -8.04 -3.45 -12.59
CA LEU A 38 -7.17 -4.17 -13.52
C LEU A 38 -7.04 -5.67 -13.19
N GLY A 39 -7.64 -6.13 -12.09
CA GLY A 39 -7.65 -7.54 -11.69
C GLY A 39 -6.31 -8.02 -11.15
N ALA A 40 -5.52 -7.15 -10.51
CA ALA A 40 -4.24 -7.50 -9.92
C ALA A 40 -4.36 -8.56 -8.80
N TYR A 41 -5.52 -8.63 -8.14
CA TYR A 41 -5.79 -9.53 -7.01
C TYR A 41 -6.73 -10.69 -7.36
N LYS A 42 -6.97 -10.96 -8.64
CA LYS A 42 -7.81 -12.09 -9.05
C LYS A 42 -7.12 -13.41 -8.72
N GLU A 43 -7.90 -14.44 -8.40
CA GLU A 43 -7.38 -15.80 -8.14
C GLU A 43 -6.52 -16.34 -9.28
N SER A 44 -6.77 -15.92 -10.51
CA SER A 44 -5.96 -16.24 -11.69
C SER A 44 -4.50 -15.75 -11.62
N LYS A 45 -4.15 -14.94 -10.62
CA LYS A 45 -2.79 -14.48 -10.36
C LYS A 45 -2.04 -15.34 -9.34
N GLU A 46 -2.73 -16.29 -8.70
CA GLU A 46 -2.14 -17.26 -7.76
C GLU A 46 -1.25 -16.59 -6.71
N LEU A 47 -1.71 -15.44 -6.18
CA LEU A 47 -0.99 -14.71 -5.14
C LEU A 47 -1.31 -15.33 -3.78
N ASP A 48 -0.28 -15.77 -3.06
CA ASP A 48 -0.41 -16.25 -1.68
C ASP A 48 -0.55 -15.09 -0.69
N TYR A 49 0.18 -14.00 -0.93
CA TYR A 49 0.25 -12.84 -0.04
C TYR A 49 0.30 -11.53 -0.82
N VAL A 50 -0.26 -10.48 -0.23
CA VAL A 50 -0.16 -9.10 -0.71
C VAL A 50 0.36 -8.25 0.45
N PHE A 51 1.46 -7.54 0.21
CA PHE A 51 2.05 -6.63 1.17
C PHE A 51 1.76 -5.18 0.75
N TYR A 52 1.24 -4.40 1.70
CA TYR A 52 1.09 -2.95 1.56
C TYR A 52 2.15 -2.29 2.42
N ASP A 53 3.16 -1.69 1.80
CA ASP A 53 4.11 -0.81 2.48
C ASP A 53 3.47 0.58 2.61
N VAL A 54 3.15 0.99 3.84
CA VAL A 54 2.36 2.19 4.12
C VAL A 54 3.13 3.09 5.08
N LEU A 55 3.16 4.38 4.76
CA LEU A 55 3.76 5.40 5.63
C LEU A 55 3.08 5.41 7.01
N GLY A 56 3.86 5.16 8.06
CA GLY A 56 3.39 5.12 9.45
C GLY A 56 3.33 6.48 10.15
N ASP A 57 4.11 7.46 9.69
CA ASP A 57 4.24 8.78 10.35
C ASP A 57 2.91 9.56 10.40
N VAL A 58 2.04 9.35 9.40
CA VAL A 58 0.77 10.06 9.28
C VAL A 58 -0.34 9.10 8.88
N VAL A 59 -1.29 8.89 9.78
CA VAL A 59 -2.44 8.00 9.56
C VAL A 59 -3.67 8.80 9.13
N CYS A 60 -3.53 9.62 8.08
CA CYS A 60 -4.65 10.37 7.51
C CYS A 60 -5.43 9.52 6.49
N GLY A 61 -6.65 9.93 6.14
CA GLY A 61 -7.68 9.05 5.55
C GLY A 61 -7.26 8.13 4.39
N GLY A 62 -6.30 8.53 3.56
CA GLY A 62 -5.79 7.69 2.47
C GLY A 62 -4.79 6.60 2.91
N PHE A 63 -3.93 6.89 3.88
CA PHE A 63 -2.99 5.89 4.43
C PHE A 63 -3.72 4.84 5.28
N ALA A 64 -4.83 5.22 5.90
CA ALA A 64 -5.69 4.30 6.65
C ALA A 64 -6.60 3.44 5.76
N MET A 65 -6.69 3.69 4.45
CA MET A 65 -7.63 3.02 3.56
C MET A 65 -7.48 1.50 3.51
N PRO A 66 -6.26 0.92 3.45
CA PRO A 66 -6.10 -0.54 3.44
C PRO A 66 -6.72 -1.22 4.66
N MET A 67 -6.60 -0.60 5.84
CA MET A 67 -7.19 -1.12 7.08
C MET A 67 -8.70 -0.87 7.11
N ARG A 68 -9.14 0.35 6.76
CA ARG A 68 -10.54 0.78 6.87
C ARG A 68 -11.46 0.04 5.91
N GLU A 69 -10.97 -0.26 4.70
CA GLU A 69 -11.74 -0.96 3.67
C GLU A 69 -11.49 -2.48 3.66
N GLY A 70 -10.79 -2.99 4.67
CA GLY A 70 -10.55 -4.43 4.84
C GLY A 70 -9.67 -5.05 3.75
N LYS A 71 -8.85 -4.25 3.05
CA LYS A 71 -7.89 -4.73 2.04
C LYS A 71 -6.70 -5.44 2.70
N ALA A 72 -6.33 -4.99 3.90
CA ALA A 72 -5.35 -5.65 4.75
C ALA A 72 -6.05 -6.20 6.00
N GLN A 73 -5.95 -7.52 6.20
CA GLN A 73 -6.53 -8.21 7.37
C GLN A 73 -5.51 -8.39 8.51
N GLU A 74 -4.23 -8.42 8.17
CA GLU A 74 -3.13 -8.53 9.12
C GLU A 74 -2.28 -7.25 9.05
N ILE A 75 -1.99 -6.68 10.22
CA ILE A 75 -1.22 -5.43 10.35
C ILE A 75 0.00 -5.73 11.20
N TYR A 76 1.18 -5.49 10.63
CA TYR A 76 2.46 -5.62 11.30
C TYR A 76 3.09 -4.23 11.40
N ILE A 77 3.42 -3.79 12.62
CA ILE A 77 4.04 -2.48 12.88
C ILE A 77 5.51 -2.71 13.19
N VAL A 78 6.39 -2.10 12.40
CA VAL A 78 7.84 -2.14 12.63
C VAL A 78 8.21 -1.00 13.56
N VAL A 79 8.78 -1.32 14.73
CA VAL A 79 9.18 -0.34 15.75
C VAL A 79 10.63 -0.58 16.22
N SER A 80 11.21 0.42 16.87
CA SER A 80 12.52 0.35 17.52
C SER A 80 12.40 0.70 19.02
N GLY A 81 13.52 0.67 19.76
CA GLY A 81 13.57 1.13 21.15
C GLY A 81 13.59 2.65 21.32
N GLU A 82 13.52 3.41 20.22
CA GLU A 82 13.48 4.87 20.24
C GLU A 82 12.06 5.36 20.57
N MET A 83 11.97 6.47 21.30
CA MET A 83 10.69 7.02 21.76
C MET A 83 9.74 7.37 20.61
N MET A 84 10.25 7.77 19.44
CA MET A 84 9.45 8.19 18.28
C MET A 84 9.12 7.06 17.30
N ALA A 85 9.46 5.79 17.61
CA ALA A 85 9.13 4.68 16.74
C ALA A 85 7.64 4.26 16.82
N ILE A 86 6.83 4.98 17.60
CA ILE A 86 5.36 4.89 17.71
C ILE A 86 4.75 6.26 17.48
#